data_AF-A0A4R6K8S3-F1
#
_entry.id   AF-A0A4R6K8S3-F1
#
_cell.length_a   1.000
_cell.length_b   1.000
_cell.length_c   1.000
_cell.angle_alpha   90.00
_cell.angle_beta   90.00
_cell.angle_gamma   90.00
#
_symmetry.space_group_name_H-M   'P 1'
#
loop_
_entity.id
_entity.type
_entity.pdbx_description
1 polymer ?
#
loop_
_entity_poly.entity_id
_entity_poly.type
_entity_poly.pdbx_seq_one_letter_code
_entity_poly.pdbx_strand_id
1 'polypeptide(L)'
;MNAITVNSGYGEHDLAAELDALDAAGLLVPPDDPEVAGGPVLIDEADFYDTGDRYRMSRVEAFEWQEWAGADQDEAERFLLERDAPAWVFLPPGADLATALEQVRATTLSPIALVELMKATARQTAWSESIRIEAIASFYRQRQAQSGDIPRPSQIDSAGRPVDPERSWVAEIALALKLSKESAGNQVDTALHLTSTLTATLSALRCGAIGVSKAVAISIATRPLAQAAARAVEAHVLKRAPGQT
;
A
#
# COMPACT_ATOMS: atom_id res chain seq x y z
N MET A 1 -31.47 3.34 -26.23
CA MET A 1 -30.04 3.17 -25.88
C MET A 1 -29.27 3.26 -27.18
N ASN A 2 -28.41 4.27 -27.33
CA ASN A 2 -27.57 4.39 -28.52
C ASN A 2 -26.35 3.48 -28.33
N ALA A 3 -26.17 2.50 -29.22
CA ALA A 3 -24.99 1.66 -29.25
C ALA A 3 -23.73 2.52 -29.46
N ILE A 4 -22.69 2.29 -28.66
CA ILE A 4 -21.39 2.95 -28.82
C ILE A 4 -20.60 2.12 -29.84
N THR A 5 -20.74 2.47 -31.11
CA THR A 5 -19.98 1.83 -32.19
C THR A 5 -18.57 2.42 -32.21
N VAL A 6 -17.54 1.58 -32.01
CA VAL A 6 -16.14 2.01 -32.06
C VAL A 6 -15.59 1.67 -33.44
N ASN A 7 -15.18 2.68 -34.21
CA ASN A 7 -14.56 2.49 -35.52
C ASN A 7 -13.07 2.16 -35.35
N SER A 8 -12.79 0.88 -35.12
CA SER A 8 -11.44 0.31 -35.24
C SER A 8 -11.16 0.05 -36.72
N GLY A 9 -9.90 0.14 -37.18
CA GLY A 9 -9.49 -0.15 -38.57
C GLY A 9 -9.78 -1.57 -39.09
N TYR A 10 -10.59 -2.34 -38.35
CA TYR A 10 -11.05 -3.70 -38.61
C TYR A 10 -12.60 -3.82 -38.69
N GLY A 11 -13.33 -2.71 -38.86
CA GLY A 11 -14.79 -2.69 -39.06
C GLY A 11 -15.58 -2.07 -37.90
N GLU A 12 -16.89 -1.86 -38.11
CA GLU A 12 -17.82 -1.42 -37.05
C GLU A 12 -18.07 -2.57 -36.08
N HIS A 13 -17.59 -2.43 -34.84
CA HIS A 13 -17.85 -3.37 -33.76
C HIS A 13 -18.70 -2.70 -32.69
N ASP A 14 -19.80 -3.36 -32.30
CA ASP A 14 -20.62 -2.96 -31.16
C ASP A 14 -20.00 -3.54 -29.89
N LEU A 15 -19.20 -2.70 -29.23
CA LEU A 15 -18.44 -3.08 -28.04
C LEU A 15 -19.36 -3.55 -26.90
N ALA A 16 -20.58 -3.04 -26.82
CA ALA A 16 -21.55 -3.48 -25.82
C ALA A 16 -22.00 -4.92 -26.09
N ALA A 17 -22.32 -5.25 -27.35
CA ALA A 17 -22.69 -6.59 -27.74
C ALA A 17 -21.53 -7.60 -27.59
N GLU A 18 -20.29 -7.17 -27.82
CA GLU A 18 -19.10 -8.00 -27.64
C GLU A 18 -18.84 -8.29 -26.15
N LEU A 19 -18.96 -7.28 -25.28
CA LEU A 19 -18.85 -7.46 -23.83
C LEU A 19 -19.98 -8.35 -23.29
N ASP A 20 -21.23 -8.13 -23.72
CA ASP A 20 -22.36 -8.99 -23.33
C ASP A 20 -22.15 -10.44 -23.79
N ALA A 21 -21.56 -10.65 -24.96
CA ALA A 21 -21.23 -11.98 -25.46
C ALA A 21 -20.10 -12.65 -24.66
N LEU A 22 -19.09 -11.87 -24.23
CA LEU A 22 -18.01 -12.37 -23.37
C LEU A 22 -18.52 -12.65 -21.94
N ASP A 23 -19.44 -11.83 -21.41
CA ASP A 23 -20.11 -12.08 -20.13
C ASP A 23 -20.96 -13.35 -20.18
N ALA A 24 -21.79 -13.49 -21.22
CA ALA A 24 -22.62 -14.68 -21.44
C ALA A 24 -21.79 -15.95 -21.67
N ALA A 25 -20.58 -15.81 -22.19
CA ALA A 25 -19.61 -16.90 -22.33
C ALA A 25 -18.82 -17.21 -21.04
N GLY A 26 -19.02 -16.43 -19.97
CA GLY A 26 -18.26 -16.56 -18.72
C GLY A 26 -16.79 -16.18 -18.85
N LEU A 27 -16.43 -15.39 -19.86
CA LEU A 27 -15.06 -14.95 -20.16
C LEU A 27 -14.74 -13.58 -19.55
N LEU A 28 -15.76 -12.82 -19.13
CA LEU A 28 -15.57 -11.64 -18.29
C LEU A 28 -15.56 -12.07 -16.83
N VAL A 29 -14.36 -12.16 -16.27
CA VAL A 29 -14.15 -12.38 -14.84
C VAL A 29 -13.79 -11.04 -14.20
N PRO A 30 -14.50 -10.61 -13.14
CA PRO A 30 -14.09 -9.46 -12.37
C PRO A 30 -12.67 -9.67 -11.83
N PRO A 31 -11.75 -8.71 -11.99
CA PRO A 31 -10.36 -8.87 -11.54
C PRO A 31 -10.23 -9.11 -10.03
N ASP A 32 -11.29 -8.80 -9.27
CA ASP A 32 -11.36 -8.95 -7.82
C ASP A 32 -12.11 -10.23 -7.38
N ASP A 33 -12.49 -11.12 -8.30
CA ASP A 33 -13.17 -12.37 -7.98
C ASP A 33 -12.18 -13.40 -7.41
N PRO A 34 -12.29 -13.77 -6.11
CA PRO A 34 -11.37 -14.68 -5.45
C PRO A 34 -11.56 -16.15 -5.88
N GLU A 35 -12.69 -16.49 -6.50
CA GLU A 35 -13.04 -17.87 -6.86
C GLU A 35 -12.41 -18.31 -8.19
N VAL A 36 -11.76 -17.39 -8.92
CA VAL A 36 -11.14 -17.67 -10.23
C VAL A 36 -9.65 -17.97 -10.09
N ALA A 37 -9.17 -18.91 -10.90
CA ALA A 37 -7.75 -19.27 -10.98
C ALA A 37 -6.88 -18.05 -11.31
N GLY A 38 -6.04 -17.62 -10.36
CA GLY A 38 -5.20 -16.42 -10.47
C GLY A 38 -5.86 -15.12 -9.98
N GLY A 39 -7.09 -15.19 -9.46
CA GLY A 39 -7.73 -14.11 -8.71
C GLY A 39 -7.08 -13.85 -7.36
N PRO A 40 -7.46 -12.76 -6.66
CA PRO A 40 -6.90 -12.43 -5.35
C PRO A 40 -7.25 -13.51 -4.33
N VAL A 41 -6.23 -14.05 -3.65
CA VAL A 41 -6.44 -15.01 -2.56
C VAL A 41 -7.02 -14.27 -1.35
N LEU A 42 -8.28 -14.57 -0.99
CA LEU A 42 -8.84 -14.17 0.28
C LEU A 42 -8.28 -15.07 1.38
N ILE A 43 -7.63 -14.45 2.36
CA ILE A 43 -7.13 -15.13 3.55
C ILE A 43 -8.23 -15.02 4.59
N ASP A 44 -8.87 -16.14 4.93
CA ASP A 44 -9.83 -16.18 6.03
C ASP A 44 -9.14 -16.31 7.41
N GLU A 45 -9.93 -16.27 8.48
CA GLU A 45 -9.39 -16.37 9.85
C GLU A 45 -8.72 -17.73 10.13
N ALA A 46 -9.11 -18.79 9.43
CA ALA A 46 -8.52 -20.12 9.56
C ALA A 46 -7.18 -20.22 8.81
N ASP A 47 -7.06 -19.58 7.64
CA ASP A 47 -5.84 -19.47 6.83
C ASP A 47 -4.71 -18.72 7.55
N PHE A 48 -5.04 -17.78 8.44
CA PHE A 48 -4.06 -17.05 9.25
C PHE A 48 -3.18 -17.99 10.09
N TYR A 49 -3.69 -19.18 10.44
CA TYR A 49 -2.97 -20.15 11.26
C TYR A 49 -2.11 -21.14 10.44
N ASP A 50 -2.19 -21.14 9.10
CA ASP A 50 -1.44 -22.06 8.22
C ASP A 50 -0.41 -21.31 7.35
N THR A 51 0.77 -21.10 7.92
CA THR A 51 1.70 -20.00 7.57
C THR A 51 3.03 -20.45 6.96
N GLY A 52 3.10 -21.66 6.38
CA GLY A 52 4.38 -22.27 5.98
C GLY A 52 5.16 -21.58 4.85
N ASP A 53 4.50 -20.95 3.87
CA ASP A 53 5.18 -20.52 2.62
C ASP A 53 4.75 -19.13 2.09
N ARG A 54 3.87 -18.42 2.81
CA ARG A 54 3.20 -17.19 2.31
C ARG A 54 3.96 -15.89 2.58
N TYR A 55 5.09 -15.93 3.29
CA TYR A 55 5.85 -14.73 3.71
C TYR A 55 7.04 -14.36 2.82
N ARG A 56 7.19 -15.02 1.66
CA ARG A 56 8.23 -14.67 0.71
C ARG A 56 7.82 -13.42 -0.07
N MET A 57 8.71 -12.45 -0.12
CA MET A 57 8.53 -11.23 -0.94
C MET A 57 8.09 -11.62 -2.35
N SER A 58 6.98 -11.05 -2.81
CA SER A 58 6.41 -11.34 -4.12
C SER A 58 7.37 -10.88 -5.24
N ARG A 59 7.21 -11.41 -6.45
CA ARG A 59 8.02 -10.97 -7.60
C ARG A 59 7.83 -9.48 -7.90
N VAL A 60 6.64 -8.94 -7.67
CA VAL A 60 6.35 -7.50 -7.85
C VAL A 60 7.13 -6.69 -6.83
N GLU A 61 7.08 -7.09 -5.56
CA GLU A 61 7.84 -6.42 -4.49
C GLU A 61 9.36 -6.47 -4.73
N ALA A 62 9.87 -7.56 -5.30
CA ALA A 62 11.28 -7.65 -5.70
C ALA A 62 11.65 -6.64 -6.80
N PHE A 63 10.79 -6.42 -7.79
CA PHE A 63 11.02 -5.43 -8.84
C PHE A 63 10.90 -4.01 -8.31
N GLU A 64 9.89 -3.71 -7.49
CA GLU A 64 9.76 -2.39 -6.86
C GLU A 64 10.97 -2.05 -6.00
N TRP A 65 11.48 -3.03 -5.23
CA TRP A 65 12.72 -2.83 -4.50
C TRP A 65 13.89 -2.48 -5.42
N GLN A 66 14.04 -3.14 -6.58
CA GLN A 66 15.10 -2.79 -7.53
C GLN A 66 14.98 -1.37 -8.08
N GLU A 67 13.75 -0.87 -8.26
CA GLU A 67 13.51 0.51 -8.69
C GLU A 67 13.89 1.53 -7.61
N TRP A 68 13.65 1.20 -6.34
CA TRP A 68 13.84 2.12 -5.21
C TRP A 68 15.21 1.97 -4.50
N ALA A 69 15.88 0.84 -4.66
CA ALA A 69 17.12 0.52 -3.96
C ALA A 69 18.22 1.55 -4.29
N GLY A 70 18.66 2.27 -3.25
CA GLY A 70 19.71 3.27 -3.37
C GLY A 70 19.32 4.46 -4.24
N ALA A 71 18.04 4.80 -4.35
CA ALA A 71 17.56 5.99 -5.08
C ALA A 71 18.12 7.31 -4.52
N ASP A 72 18.63 7.29 -3.28
CA ASP A 72 19.29 8.39 -2.58
C ASP A 72 20.82 8.33 -2.61
N GLN A 73 21.42 7.21 -3.06
CA GLN A 73 22.86 6.97 -3.03
C GLN A 73 23.54 7.43 -4.33
N ASP A 74 24.68 8.11 -4.20
CA ASP A 74 25.54 8.42 -5.34
C ASP A 74 26.49 7.26 -5.70
N GLU A 75 27.14 7.35 -6.86
CA GLU A 75 28.03 6.30 -7.38
C GLU A 75 29.25 6.04 -6.47
N ALA A 76 29.74 7.09 -5.80
CA ALA A 76 30.90 6.97 -4.91
C ALA A 76 30.53 6.30 -3.58
N GLU A 77 29.37 6.63 -3.01
CA GLU A 77 28.82 5.99 -1.81
C GLU A 77 28.56 4.50 -2.07
N ARG A 78 27.97 4.15 -3.23
CA ARG A 78 27.76 2.74 -3.61
C ARG A 78 29.07 1.95 -3.68
N PHE A 79 30.07 2.48 -4.37
CA PHE A 79 31.37 1.82 -4.48
C PHE A 79 32.04 1.59 -3.11
N LEU A 80 31.92 2.55 -2.19
CA LEU A 80 32.47 2.41 -0.84
C LEU A 80 31.71 1.35 -0.01
N LEU A 81 30.38 1.31 -0.12
CA LEU A 81 29.55 0.33 0.56
C LEU A 81 29.83 -1.09 0.06
N GLU A 82 29.96 -1.31 -1.24
CA GLU A 82 30.21 -2.64 -1.81
C GLU A 82 31.50 -3.29 -1.31
N ARG A 83 32.48 -2.49 -0.87
CA ARG A 83 33.78 -3.01 -0.42
C ARG A 83 33.76 -3.54 1.01
N ASP A 84 33.14 -2.81 1.93
CA ASP A 84 33.32 -3.01 3.37
C ASP A 84 31.98 -3.05 4.16
N ALA A 85 30.82 -2.88 3.52
CA ALA A 85 29.55 -2.82 4.23
C ALA A 85 29.07 -4.20 4.72
N PRO A 86 28.46 -4.27 5.91
CA PRO A 86 27.76 -5.47 6.35
C PRO A 86 26.65 -5.89 5.38
N ALA A 87 26.42 -7.19 5.23
CA ALA A 87 25.43 -7.73 4.28
C ALA A 87 24.01 -7.15 4.47
N TRP A 88 23.62 -6.83 5.70
CA TRP A 88 22.30 -6.27 6.01
C TRP A 88 22.06 -4.88 5.40
N VAL A 89 23.11 -4.16 4.97
CA VAL A 89 22.96 -2.87 4.28
C VAL A 89 22.19 -3.02 2.96
N PHE A 90 22.39 -4.15 2.28
CA PHE A 90 21.84 -4.43 0.95
C PHE A 90 20.54 -5.23 0.98
N LEU A 91 20.09 -5.69 2.15
CA LEU A 91 18.84 -6.42 2.27
C LEU A 91 17.64 -5.47 2.06
N PRO A 92 16.61 -5.90 1.30
CA PRO A 92 15.34 -5.18 1.25
C PRO A 92 14.70 -5.15 2.63
N PRO A 93 13.91 -4.11 2.97
CA PRO A 93 13.14 -4.15 4.20
C PRO A 93 12.13 -5.30 4.16
N GLY A 94 11.97 -5.97 5.30
CA GLY A 94 11.18 -7.21 5.38
C GLY A 94 11.74 -8.18 6.42
N ALA A 95 11.33 -9.44 6.33
CA ALA A 95 11.68 -10.47 7.31
C ALA A 95 13.19 -10.75 7.37
N ASP A 96 13.86 -10.82 6.22
CA ASP A 96 15.30 -11.09 6.14
C ASP A 96 16.11 -9.95 6.77
N LEU A 97 15.77 -8.69 6.47
CA LEU A 97 16.42 -7.55 7.10
C LEU A 97 16.15 -7.52 8.61
N ALA A 98 14.91 -7.74 9.05
CA ALA A 98 14.56 -7.80 10.46
C ALA A 98 15.40 -8.87 11.22
N THR A 99 15.51 -10.07 10.63
CA THR A 99 16.32 -11.17 11.17
C THR A 99 17.80 -10.79 11.25
N ALA A 100 18.34 -10.14 10.21
CA ALA A 100 19.72 -9.70 10.20
C ALA A 100 19.98 -8.59 11.25
N LEU A 101 19.05 -7.62 11.38
CA LEU A 101 19.15 -6.51 12.33
C LEU A 101 19.04 -6.95 13.79
N GLU A 102 18.29 -8.02 14.10
CA GLU A 102 18.17 -8.58 15.45
C GLU A 102 19.54 -8.96 16.05
N GLN A 103 20.45 -9.42 15.19
CA GLN A 103 21.79 -9.85 15.59
C GLN A 103 22.78 -8.68 15.73
N VAL A 104 22.43 -7.49 15.26
CA VAL A 104 23.32 -6.33 15.30
C VAL A 104 23.38 -5.76 16.72
N ARG A 105 24.59 -5.39 17.15
CA ARG A 105 24.83 -4.71 18.43
C ARG A 105 25.38 -3.32 18.13
N ALA A 106 24.56 -2.28 18.33
CA ALA A 106 24.94 -0.90 18.00
C ALA A 106 26.25 -0.46 18.69
N THR A 107 26.50 -0.93 19.92
CA THR A 107 27.70 -0.59 20.70
C THR A 107 29.01 -1.13 20.11
N THR A 108 28.95 -2.08 19.17
CA THR A 108 30.14 -2.67 18.52
C THR A 108 30.38 -2.12 17.11
N LEU A 109 29.55 -1.20 16.63
CA LEU A 109 29.64 -0.66 15.28
C LEU A 109 30.51 0.61 15.23
N SER A 110 31.17 0.79 14.08
CA SER A 110 31.81 2.06 13.75
C SER A 110 30.76 3.15 13.46
N PRO A 111 31.11 4.45 13.52
CA PRO A 111 30.18 5.53 13.21
C PRO A 111 29.52 5.42 11.83
N ILE A 112 30.26 4.99 10.80
CA ILE A 112 29.70 4.78 9.45
C ILE A 112 28.68 3.63 9.45
N ALA A 113 28.98 2.52 10.13
CA ALA A 113 28.05 1.39 10.24
C ALA A 113 26.82 1.73 11.10
N LEU A 114 26.95 2.65 12.08
CA LEU A 114 25.81 3.19 12.82
C LEU A 114 24.88 4.02 11.94
N VAL A 115 25.42 4.82 11.02
CA VAL A 115 24.61 5.56 10.03
C VAL A 115 23.82 4.58 9.15
N GLU A 116 24.48 3.55 8.63
CA GLU A 116 23.80 2.54 7.83
C GLU A 116 22.77 1.74 8.64
N LEU A 117 23.05 1.47 9.92
CA LEU A 117 22.07 0.83 10.81
C LEU A 117 20.83 1.72 10.99
N MET A 118 21.01 3.02 11.20
CA MET A 118 19.89 3.98 11.26
C MET A 118 19.09 3.97 9.96
N LYS A 119 19.75 4.01 8.79
CA LYS A 119 19.07 3.92 7.48
C LYS A 119 18.31 2.61 7.34
N ALA A 120 18.91 1.47 7.66
CA ALA A 120 18.27 0.15 7.57
C ALA A 120 17.03 0.04 8.48
N THR A 121 17.12 0.49 9.73
CA THR A 121 15.96 0.52 10.65
C THR A 121 14.87 1.48 10.19
N ALA A 122 15.23 2.62 9.55
CA ALA A 122 14.26 3.53 8.96
C ALA A 122 13.51 2.89 7.79
N ARG A 123 14.19 2.14 6.92
CA ARG A 123 13.54 1.36 5.85
C ARG A 123 12.62 0.29 6.44
N GLN A 124 13.05 -0.42 7.48
CA GLN A 124 12.21 -1.43 8.15
C GLN A 124 10.95 -0.82 8.79
N THR A 125 11.09 0.38 9.36
CA THR A 125 9.95 1.14 9.90
C THR A 125 9.00 1.54 8.77
N ALA A 126 9.51 2.09 7.68
CA ALA A 126 8.71 2.49 6.52
C ALA A 126 7.93 1.31 5.90
N TRP A 127 8.58 0.15 5.76
CA TRP A 127 7.93 -1.10 5.35
C TRP A 127 6.81 -1.52 6.29
N SER A 128 7.07 -1.56 7.61
CA SER A 128 6.04 -1.92 8.60
C SER A 128 4.84 -0.95 8.58
N GLU A 129 5.11 0.34 8.37
CA GLU A 129 4.10 1.37 8.22
C GLU A 129 3.25 1.18 6.94
N SER A 130 3.86 0.73 5.85
CA SER A 130 3.13 0.43 4.61
C SER A 130 2.10 -0.69 4.80
N ILE A 131 2.47 -1.75 5.52
CA ILE A 131 1.56 -2.87 5.86
C ILE A 131 0.38 -2.37 6.69
N ARG A 132 0.66 -1.54 7.70
CA ARG A 132 -0.39 -0.94 8.54
C ARG A 132 -1.35 -0.07 7.73
N ILE A 133 -0.83 0.69 6.77
CA ILE A 133 -1.62 1.52 5.85
C ILE A 133 -2.52 0.64 4.96
N GLU A 134 -1.97 -0.40 4.35
CA GLU A 134 -2.73 -1.36 3.53
C GLU A 134 -3.82 -2.07 4.36
N ALA A 135 -3.51 -2.46 5.59
CA ALA A 135 -4.47 -3.09 6.51
C ALA A 135 -5.63 -2.14 6.88
N ILE A 136 -5.35 -0.87 7.18
CA ILE A 136 -6.38 0.13 7.47
C ILE A 136 -7.32 0.32 6.26
N ALA A 137 -6.76 0.47 5.05
CA ALA A 137 -7.56 0.64 3.84
C ALA A 137 -8.40 -0.59 3.54
N SER A 138 -7.82 -1.78 3.68
CA SER A 138 -8.50 -3.06 3.45
C SER A 138 -9.64 -3.28 4.45
N PHE A 139 -9.38 -3.07 5.75
CA PHE A 139 -10.42 -3.14 6.78
C PHE A 139 -11.57 -2.18 6.47
N TYR A 140 -11.28 -0.92 6.15
CA TYR A 140 -12.32 0.06 5.85
C TYR A 140 -13.17 -0.36 4.64
N ARG A 141 -12.54 -0.82 3.55
CA ARG A 141 -13.25 -1.30 2.35
C ARG A 141 -14.08 -2.55 2.61
N GLN A 142 -13.57 -3.50 3.40
CA GLN A 142 -14.33 -4.69 3.80
C GLN A 142 -15.58 -4.33 4.61
N ARG A 143 -15.46 -3.40 5.57
CA ARG A 143 -16.61 -2.91 6.34
C ARG A 143 -17.62 -2.16 5.46
N GLN A 144 -17.14 -1.38 4.50
CA GLN A 144 -17.98 -0.71 3.51
C GLN A 144 -18.76 -1.71 2.67
N ALA A 145 -18.11 -2.77 2.16
CA ALA A 145 -18.76 -3.82 1.39
C ALA A 145 -19.84 -4.54 2.23
N GLN A 146 -19.49 -4.97 3.45
CA GLN A 146 -20.44 -5.63 4.37
C GLN A 146 -21.66 -4.76 4.69
N SER A 147 -21.48 -3.43 4.77
CA SER A 147 -22.58 -2.52 5.06
C SER A 147 -23.61 -2.42 3.94
N GLY A 148 -23.23 -2.73 2.69
CA GLY A 148 -24.16 -2.77 1.56
C GLY A 148 -25.18 -3.91 1.68
N ASP A 149 -24.79 -4.99 2.37
CA ASP A 149 -25.58 -6.22 2.52
C ASP A 149 -26.46 -6.23 3.78
N ILE A 150 -26.24 -5.29 4.71
CA ILE A 150 -26.96 -5.21 5.99
C ILE A 150 -28.17 -4.26 5.84
N PRO A 151 -29.41 -4.69 6.18
CA PRO A 151 -30.57 -3.80 6.22
C PRO A 151 -30.32 -2.58 7.12
N ARG A 152 -30.92 -1.42 6.78
CA ARG A 152 -30.77 -0.10 7.46
C ARG A 152 -30.35 -0.19 8.94
N PRO A 153 -29.40 0.64 9.39
CA PRO A 153 -28.78 0.52 10.72
C PRO A 153 -29.82 0.40 11.83
N SER A 154 -29.78 -0.75 12.53
CA SER A 154 -30.67 -1.09 13.64
C SER A 154 -30.23 -0.47 14.97
N GLN A 155 -28.99 0.01 15.04
CA GLN A 155 -28.41 0.62 16.24
C GLN A 155 -28.65 2.13 16.27
N ILE A 156 -29.07 2.61 17.44
CA ILE A 156 -29.36 4.00 17.73
C ILE A 156 -28.36 4.48 18.80
N ASP A 157 -27.81 5.67 18.62
CA ASP A 157 -26.90 6.30 19.58
C ASP A 157 -27.65 6.84 20.82
N SER A 158 -26.89 7.35 21.80
CA SER A 158 -27.45 7.93 23.02
C SER A 158 -28.31 9.18 22.80
N ALA A 159 -28.27 9.78 21.61
CA ALA A 159 -29.07 10.92 21.19
C ALA A 159 -30.28 10.52 20.33
N GLY A 160 -30.56 9.22 20.18
CA GLY A 160 -31.71 8.73 19.41
C GLY A 160 -31.50 8.70 17.90
N ARG A 161 -30.26 8.85 17.41
CA ARG A 161 -29.93 8.89 15.97
C ARG A 161 -29.38 7.54 15.51
N PRO A 162 -29.67 7.09 14.28
CA PRO A 162 -29.02 5.91 13.72
C PRO A 162 -27.50 6.08 13.77
N VAL A 163 -26.80 5.05 14.26
CA VAL A 163 -25.34 5.05 14.28
C VAL A 163 -24.85 5.06 12.83
N ASP A 164 -24.04 6.06 12.51
CA ASP A 164 -23.34 6.15 11.23
C ASP A 164 -22.29 5.02 11.15
N PRO A 165 -22.45 4.05 10.23
CA PRO A 165 -21.55 2.91 10.12
C PRO A 165 -20.09 3.34 9.90
N GLU A 166 -19.85 4.37 9.08
CA GLU A 166 -18.50 4.85 8.79
C GLU A 166 -17.81 5.37 10.06
N ARG A 167 -18.55 6.09 10.91
CA ARG A 167 -18.04 6.54 12.21
C ARG A 167 -17.75 5.38 13.16
N SER A 168 -18.51 4.30 13.06
CA SER A 168 -18.26 3.08 13.85
C SER A 168 -16.94 2.43 13.42
N TRP A 169 -16.69 2.27 12.12
CA TRP A 169 -15.48 1.61 11.63
C TRP A 169 -14.21 2.40 11.96
N VAL A 170 -14.28 3.73 11.85
CA VAL A 170 -13.18 4.61 12.28
C VAL A 170 -12.93 4.48 13.79
N ALA A 171 -13.98 4.30 14.60
CA ALA A 171 -13.83 4.08 16.04
C ALA A 171 -13.20 2.71 16.38
N GLU A 172 -13.49 1.67 15.59
CA GLU A 172 -12.85 0.35 15.72
C GLU A 172 -11.33 0.45 15.46
N ILE A 173 -10.94 1.13 14.38
CA ILE A 173 -9.53 1.42 14.08
C ILE A 173 -8.88 2.25 15.20
N ALA A 174 -9.58 3.30 15.68
CA ALA A 174 -9.08 4.14 16.76
C ALA A 174 -8.80 3.32 18.03
N LEU A 175 -9.71 2.40 18.39
CA LEU A 175 -9.55 1.53 19.54
C LEU A 175 -8.38 0.54 19.35
N ALA A 176 -8.32 -0.13 18.20
CA ALA A 176 -7.29 -1.12 17.89
C ALA A 176 -5.88 -0.51 17.93
N LEU A 177 -5.73 0.71 17.40
CA LEU A 177 -4.44 1.41 17.30
C LEU A 177 -4.17 2.38 18.46
N LYS A 178 -5.07 2.46 19.46
CA LYS A 178 -4.97 3.38 20.60
C LYS A 178 -4.82 4.85 20.17
N LEU A 179 -5.61 5.26 19.19
CA LEU A 179 -5.62 6.62 18.62
C LEU A 179 -6.85 7.41 19.05
N SER A 180 -6.78 8.73 18.92
CA SER A 180 -7.99 9.55 18.93
C SER A 180 -8.85 9.25 17.68
N LYS A 181 -10.15 9.51 17.75
CA LYS A 181 -11.06 9.34 16.60
C LYS A 181 -10.65 10.19 15.41
N GLU A 182 -10.20 11.42 15.66
CA GLU A 182 -9.72 12.33 14.61
C GLU A 182 -8.44 11.81 13.95
N SER A 183 -7.49 11.33 14.75
CA SER A 183 -6.26 10.71 14.24
C SER A 183 -6.56 9.47 13.40
N ALA A 184 -7.50 8.63 13.83
CA ALA A 184 -7.92 7.45 13.07
C ALA A 184 -8.58 7.85 11.74
N GLY A 185 -9.47 8.85 11.73
CA GLY A 185 -10.07 9.37 10.50
C GLY A 185 -9.02 9.87 9.50
N ASN A 186 -8.05 10.67 9.96
CA ASN A 186 -6.95 11.15 9.12
C ASN A 186 -6.09 10.01 8.56
N GLN A 187 -5.88 8.94 9.34
CA GLN A 187 -5.16 7.76 8.88
C GLN A 187 -5.96 6.94 7.86
N VAL A 188 -7.28 6.79 8.04
CA VAL A 188 -8.17 6.14 7.05
C VAL A 188 -8.11 6.88 5.73
N ASP A 189 -8.31 8.20 5.73
CA ASP A 189 -8.24 9.00 4.49
C ASP A 189 -6.88 8.86 3.81
N THR A 190 -5.79 8.89 4.57
CA THR A 190 -4.43 8.74 4.05
C THR A 190 -4.25 7.36 3.44
N ALA A 191 -4.73 6.32 4.13
CA ALA A 191 -4.61 4.95 3.68
C ALA A 191 -5.40 4.69 2.41
N LEU A 192 -6.65 5.16 2.33
CA LEU A 192 -7.46 5.07 1.12
C LEU A 192 -6.79 5.82 -0.05
N HIS A 193 -6.19 6.98 0.20
CA HIS A 193 -5.53 7.77 -0.84
C HIS A 193 -4.26 7.11 -1.37
N LEU A 194 -3.39 6.60 -0.48
CA LEU A 194 -2.15 5.90 -0.83
C LEU A 194 -2.39 4.57 -1.54
N THR A 195 -3.44 3.85 -1.17
CA THR A 195 -3.78 2.55 -1.77
C THR A 195 -4.67 2.66 -3.02
N SER A 196 -4.92 3.87 -3.56
CA SER A 196 -5.75 4.06 -4.75
C SER A 196 -5.19 5.09 -5.75
N THR A 197 -5.05 6.34 -5.34
CA THR A 197 -4.56 7.42 -6.21
C THR A 197 -3.04 7.45 -6.26
N LEU A 198 -2.39 7.27 -5.10
CA LEU A 198 -0.95 7.48 -4.89
C LEU A 198 -0.18 6.17 -4.65
N THR A 199 -0.37 5.20 -5.54
CA THR A 199 0.19 3.85 -5.37
C THR A 199 1.72 3.84 -5.49
N ALA A 200 2.32 4.75 -6.27
CA ALA A 200 3.78 4.86 -6.36
C ALA A 200 4.40 5.38 -5.06
N THR A 201 3.70 6.27 -4.35
CA THR A 201 4.09 6.76 -3.01
C THR A 201 4.03 5.62 -2.00
N LEU A 202 3.00 4.78 -2.06
CA LEU A 202 2.90 3.58 -1.22
C LEU A 202 4.03 2.60 -1.50
N SER A 203 4.35 2.35 -2.78
CA SER A 203 5.48 1.50 -3.19
C SER A 203 6.82 2.05 -2.67
N ALA A 204 7.07 3.36 -2.81
CA ALA A 204 8.27 4.01 -2.29
C ALA A 204 8.39 3.90 -0.76
N LEU A 205 7.26 4.00 -0.04
CA LEU A 205 7.20 3.79 1.41
C LEU A 205 7.49 2.34 1.78
N ARG A 206 6.86 1.38 1.08
CA ARG A 206 7.05 -0.06 1.30
C ARG A 206 8.50 -0.49 1.09
N CYS A 207 9.16 0.09 0.08
CA CYS A 207 10.58 -0.12 -0.18
C CYS A 207 11.50 0.69 0.76
N GLY A 208 10.96 1.55 1.62
CA GLY A 208 11.76 2.37 2.53
C GLY A 208 12.56 3.49 1.87
N ALA A 209 12.28 3.83 0.60
CA ALA A 209 12.89 4.98 -0.08
C ALA A 209 12.38 6.32 0.47
N ILE A 210 11.18 6.33 1.07
CA ILE A 210 10.65 7.47 1.81
C ILE A 210 10.10 7.02 3.16
N GLY A 211 10.09 7.92 4.14
CA GLY A 211 9.44 7.68 5.44
C GLY A 211 7.96 8.03 5.44
N VAL A 212 7.23 7.53 6.45
CA VAL A 212 5.78 7.75 6.61
C VAL A 212 5.38 9.23 6.61
N SER A 213 6.17 10.09 7.28
CA SER A 213 5.91 11.53 7.31
C SER A 213 5.90 12.16 5.92
N LYS A 214 6.78 11.69 5.03
CA LYS A 214 6.87 12.18 3.64
C LYS A 214 5.70 11.66 2.80
N ALA A 215 5.33 10.38 2.96
CA ALA A 215 4.14 9.82 2.30
C ALA A 215 2.86 10.57 2.72
N VAL A 216 2.71 10.86 4.03
CA VAL A 216 1.59 11.65 4.56
C VAL A 216 1.61 13.08 4.00
N ALA A 217 2.77 13.73 3.93
CA ALA A 217 2.88 15.08 3.36
C ALA A 217 2.48 15.12 1.88
N ILE A 218 2.92 14.15 1.08
CA ILE A 218 2.51 14.01 -0.33
C ILE A 218 0.99 13.81 -0.41
N SER A 219 0.43 12.92 0.42
CA SER A 219 -1.01 12.66 0.47
C SER A 219 -1.80 13.93 0.80
N ILE A 220 -1.44 14.66 1.86
CA ILE A 220 -2.11 15.89 2.28
C ILE A 220 -2.04 16.96 1.18
N ALA A 221 -0.86 17.18 0.60
CA ALA A 221 -0.66 18.21 -0.43
C ALA A 221 -1.44 17.94 -1.72
N THR A 222 -1.72 16.68 -2.02
CA THR A 222 -2.38 16.27 -3.28
C THR A 222 -3.86 15.94 -3.12
N ARG A 223 -4.38 15.75 -1.89
CA ARG A 223 -5.80 15.49 -1.60
C ARG A 223 -6.79 16.44 -2.30
N PRO A 224 -6.55 17.77 -2.39
CA PRO A 224 -7.48 18.68 -3.05
C PRO A 224 -7.51 18.56 -4.58
N LEU A 225 -6.58 17.80 -5.17
CA LEU A 225 -6.41 17.70 -6.61
C LEU A 225 -7.28 16.57 -7.19
N ALA A 226 -7.69 16.73 -8.45
CA ALA A 226 -8.27 15.61 -9.20
C ALA A 226 -7.25 14.47 -9.36
N GLN A 227 -7.71 13.22 -9.43
CA GLN A 227 -6.83 12.03 -9.43
C GLN A 227 -5.69 12.10 -10.46
N ALA A 228 -5.98 12.54 -11.69
CA ALA A 228 -4.97 12.67 -12.74
C ALA A 228 -3.88 13.70 -12.39
N ALA A 229 -4.28 14.82 -11.78
CA ALA A 229 -3.34 15.86 -11.34
C ALA A 229 -2.53 15.39 -10.11
N ALA A 230 -3.16 14.67 -9.17
CA ALA A 230 -2.48 14.08 -8.02
C ALA A 230 -1.38 13.10 -8.46
N ARG A 231 -1.69 12.18 -9.40
CA ARG A 231 -0.72 11.24 -9.98
C ARG A 231 0.41 11.94 -10.73
N ALA A 232 0.12 13.02 -11.45
CA ALA A 232 1.15 13.81 -12.13
C ALA A 232 2.12 14.48 -11.13
N VAL A 233 1.58 15.03 -10.03
CA VAL A 233 2.38 15.61 -8.95
C VAL A 233 3.21 14.52 -8.25
N GLU A 234 2.62 13.38 -7.94
CA GLU A 234 3.30 12.21 -7.37
C GLU A 234 4.52 11.81 -8.20
N ALA A 235 4.31 11.55 -9.50
CA ALA A 235 5.39 11.16 -10.40
C ALA A 235 6.49 12.22 -10.51
N HIS A 236 6.17 13.51 -10.33
CA HIS A 236 7.18 14.57 -10.32
C HIS A 236 7.96 14.61 -8.99
N VAL A 237 7.27 14.55 -7.87
CA VAL A 237 7.85 14.67 -6.52
C VAL A 237 8.73 13.46 -6.21
N LEU A 238 8.28 12.26 -6.55
CA LEU A 238 8.98 11.03 -6.21
C LEU A 238 10.38 10.91 -6.86
N LYS A 239 10.63 11.60 -7.98
CA LYS A 239 11.98 11.65 -8.61
C LYS A 239 13.06 12.22 -7.69
N ARG A 240 12.67 13.07 -6.73
CA ARG A 240 13.60 13.74 -5.81
C ARG A 240 13.32 13.41 -4.36
N ALA A 241 12.15 12.85 -4.06
CA ALA A 241 11.69 12.60 -2.71
C ALA A 241 12.69 11.79 -1.87
N PRO A 242 13.36 10.72 -2.37
CA PRO A 242 14.34 9.98 -1.56
C PRO A 242 15.53 10.84 -1.08
N GLY A 243 16.05 11.72 -1.93
CA GLY A 243 17.24 12.53 -1.65
C GLY A 243 16.98 13.91 -1.02
N GLN A 244 15.74 14.26 -0.71
CA GLN A 244 15.38 15.58 -0.13
C GLN A 244 15.05 15.47 1.37
N THR A 245 15.62 16.38 2.17
CA THR A 245 15.32 16.57 3.60
C THR A 245 14.35 17.71 3.84
#